data_AF-A0A0B5F350-F1
#
_entry.id   AF-A0A0B5F350-F1
#
_cell.length_a   1.000
_cell.length_b   1.000
_cell.length_c   1.000
_cell.angle_alpha   90.00
_cell.angle_beta   90.00
_cell.angle_gamma   90.00
#
_symmetry.space_group_name_H-M   'P 1'
#
loop_
_entity.id
_entity.type
_entity.pdbx_description
1 polymer ?
#
loop_
_entity_poly.entity_id
_entity_poly.type
_entity_poly.pdbx_seq_one_letter_code
_entity_poly.pdbx_strand_id
1 'polypeptide(L)'
;MLLAAAGGFGVALAGDAGDDGSGTPGAESADAGFARDMAVHHQQAVEMSYLVREGTDNREVRRLAYDIAQTQANQRGMMLGWLDLWQLPKVSAEPPMSWMDMGGMASGKDGALMPGMATNTQMAALDKAEGKQAEILYLRLMTEHHKGGVHMAEGCVDRCEVDVEKRLAQGMVESQQSEIQLMAEMLRKRGAKAEG
;
A
#
# COMPACT_ATOMS: atom_id res chain seq x y z
N MET A 1 51.08 4.09 -53.83
CA MET A 1 51.46 4.67 -52.51
C MET A 1 51.03 6.12 -52.54
N LEU A 2 49.89 6.45 -51.90
CA LEU A 2 49.79 7.20 -50.61
C LEU A 2 50.06 8.71 -50.83
N LEU A 3 49.24 9.70 -50.47
CA LEU A 3 48.05 9.88 -49.61
C LEU A 3 47.36 11.19 -50.08
N ALA A 4 46.06 11.22 -50.36
CA ALA A 4 44.93 11.45 -49.43
C ALA A 4 44.83 12.89 -48.87
N ALA A 5 43.70 13.52 -49.22
CA ALA A 5 43.35 14.91 -48.99
C ALA A 5 42.64 15.16 -47.64
N ALA A 6 42.51 16.45 -47.36
CA ALA A 6 41.95 17.17 -46.21
C ALA A 6 40.60 16.68 -45.61
N GLY A 7 40.39 17.05 -44.35
CA GLY A 7 39.08 17.11 -43.66
C GLY A 7 39.21 16.68 -42.18
N GLY A 8 38.69 17.36 -41.17
CA GLY A 8 37.91 18.59 -41.06
C GLY A 8 37.86 18.96 -39.56
N PHE A 9 37.55 20.22 -39.27
CA PHE A 9 37.41 20.76 -37.91
C PHE A 9 36.33 20.00 -37.12
N GLY A 10 36.71 19.38 -36.00
CA GLY A 10 35.76 18.81 -35.04
C GLY A 10 35.24 19.91 -34.10
N VAL A 11 33.97 20.27 -34.23
CA VAL A 11 33.25 21.04 -33.21
C VAL A 11 32.79 20.04 -32.16
N ALA A 12 33.46 20.04 -31.00
CA ALA A 12 32.97 19.34 -29.82
C ALA A 12 31.77 20.12 -29.27
N LEU A 13 30.56 19.62 -29.52
CA LEU A 13 29.39 20.03 -28.75
C LEU A 13 29.53 19.40 -27.37
N ALA A 14 30.06 20.17 -26.42
CA ALA A 14 29.85 19.91 -25.01
C ALA A 14 28.34 20.00 -24.77
N GLY A 15 27.68 18.85 -24.70
CA GLY A 15 26.35 18.74 -24.14
C GLY A 15 26.46 19.06 -22.66
N ASP A 16 26.16 20.29 -22.30
CA ASP A 16 25.75 20.67 -20.96
C ASP A 16 24.43 19.93 -20.70
N ALA A 17 24.55 18.68 -20.25
CA ALA A 17 23.42 17.92 -19.76
C ALA A 17 23.07 18.54 -18.41
N GLY A 18 22.11 19.47 -18.46
CA GLY A 18 21.45 19.98 -17.28
C GLY A 18 21.01 18.81 -16.40
N ASP A 19 21.49 18.84 -15.17
CA ASP A 19 21.01 18.07 -14.04
C ASP A 19 19.59 18.57 -13.71
N ASP A 20 18.62 18.12 -14.51
CA ASP A 20 17.19 18.28 -14.19
C ASP A 20 16.86 17.20 -13.16
N GLY A 21 16.90 17.58 -11.88
CA GLY A 21 16.51 16.72 -10.77
C GLY A 21 15.05 16.27 -10.86
N SER A 22 14.79 15.12 -11.50
CA SER A 22 13.67 14.20 -11.26
C SER A 22 13.87 12.90 -12.04
N GLY A 23 14.87 12.11 -11.66
CA GLY A 23 15.01 10.75 -12.20
C GLY A 23 13.85 9.87 -11.75
N THR A 24 13.35 9.01 -12.63
CA THR A 24 12.43 7.92 -12.26
C THR A 24 13.03 7.12 -11.10
N PRO A 25 12.25 6.80 -10.04
CA PRO A 25 12.77 6.02 -8.92
C PRO A 25 13.37 4.68 -9.37
N GLY A 26 14.44 4.26 -8.70
CA GLY A 26 15.04 2.94 -8.94
C GLY A 26 14.14 1.80 -8.46
N ALA A 27 14.35 0.59 -8.98
CA ALA A 27 13.54 -0.58 -8.61
C ALA A 27 13.58 -0.91 -7.10
N GLU A 28 14.70 -0.61 -6.43
CA GLU A 28 14.93 -0.84 -4.99
C GLU A 28 14.66 0.41 -4.13
N SER A 29 14.08 1.46 -4.72
CA SER A 29 13.73 2.68 -3.98
C SER A 29 12.61 2.45 -2.97
N ALA A 30 12.52 3.35 -1.98
CA ALA A 30 11.40 3.38 -1.05
C ALA A 30 10.06 3.58 -1.77
N ASP A 31 10.02 4.46 -2.78
CA ASP A 31 8.85 4.72 -3.63
C ASP A 31 8.37 3.42 -4.32
N ALA A 32 9.26 2.71 -5.01
CA ALA A 32 8.92 1.46 -5.67
C ALA A 32 8.53 0.34 -4.69
N GLY A 33 9.20 0.26 -3.54
CA GLY A 33 8.89 -0.71 -2.49
C GLY A 33 7.52 -0.47 -1.87
N PHE A 34 7.26 0.76 -1.42
CA PHE A 34 5.98 1.17 -0.84
C PHE A 34 4.82 0.97 -1.82
N ALA A 35 4.96 1.40 -3.08
CA ALA A 35 3.92 1.24 -4.09
C ALA A 35 3.52 -0.23 -4.29
N ARG A 36 4.48 -1.17 -4.31
CA ARG A 36 4.22 -2.60 -4.45
C ARG A 36 3.54 -3.17 -3.21
N ASP A 37 4.13 -2.91 -2.05
CA ASP A 37 3.71 -3.49 -0.78
C ASP A 37 2.33 -2.97 -0.37
N MET A 38 2.12 -1.65 -0.41
CA MET A 38 0.84 -1.05 -0.08
C MET A 38 -0.25 -1.42 -1.10
N ALA A 39 0.08 -1.67 -2.37
CA ALA A 39 -0.89 -2.18 -3.34
C ALA A 39 -1.39 -3.60 -3.02
N VAL A 40 -0.53 -4.46 -2.47
CA VAL A 40 -0.91 -5.79 -1.99
C VAL A 40 -1.72 -5.67 -0.69
N HIS A 41 -1.30 -4.81 0.23
CA HIS A 41 -1.98 -4.54 1.48
C HIS A 41 -3.42 -4.05 1.25
N HIS A 42 -3.59 -3.02 0.41
CA HIS A 42 -4.90 -2.49 0.03
C HIS A 42 -5.80 -3.50 -0.67
N GLN A 43 -5.23 -4.44 -1.42
CA GLN A 43 -6.03 -5.49 -2.06
C GLN A 43 -6.77 -6.36 -1.03
N GLN A 44 -6.14 -6.67 0.12
CA GLN A 44 -6.76 -7.48 1.17
C GLN A 44 -7.87 -6.71 1.89
N ALA A 45 -7.69 -5.42 2.16
CA ALA A 45 -8.75 -4.59 2.75
C ALA A 45 -9.98 -4.44 1.84
N VAL A 46 -9.77 -4.32 0.52
CA VAL A 46 -10.86 -4.35 -0.47
C VAL A 46 -11.60 -5.69 -0.38
N GLU A 47 -10.88 -6.81 -0.35
CA GLU A 47 -11.48 -8.15 -0.22
C GLU A 47 -12.29 -8.31 1.08
N MET A 48 -11.69 -7.99 2.24
CA MET A 48 -12.40 -8.02 3.54
C MET A 48 -13.69 -7.19 3.52
N SER A 49 -13.66 -6.06 2.82
CA SER A 49 -14.79 -5.16 2.70
C SER A 49 -15.92 -5.73 1.82
N TYR A 50 -15.59 -6.51 0.78
CA TYR A 50 -16.59 -7.28 0.04
C TYR A 50 -17.20 -8.39 0.91
N LEU A 51 -16.37 -9.18 1.58
CA LEU A 51 -16.82 -10.29 2.43
C LEU A 51 -17.81 -9.83 3.51
N VAL A 52 -17.48 -8.77 4.27
CA VAL A 52 -18.40 -8.29 5.33
C VAL A 52 -19.71 -7.74 4.74
N ARG A 53 -19.67 -7.17 3.53
CA ARG A 53 -20.89 -6.67 2.86
C ARG A 53 -21.78 -7.81 2.38
N GLU A 54 -21.28 -9.01 2.20
CA GLU A 54 -22.11 -10.19 1.96
C GLU A 54 -22.59 -10.79 3.29
N GLY A 55 -21.76 -10.74 4.33
CA GLY A 55 -22.06 -11.29 5.65
C GLY A 55 -23.00 -10.48 6.55
N THR A 56 -23.40 -9.24 6.20
CA THR A 56 -24.37 -8.48 7.04
C THR A 56 -25.23 -7.48 6.25
N ASP A 57 -26.45 -7.23 6.78
CA ASP A 57 -27.36 -6.16 6.36
C ASP A 57 -27.15 -4.85 7.14
N ASN A 58 -26.25 -4.82 8.12
CA ASN A 58 -26.02 -3.63 8.94
C ASN A 58 -25.51 -2.44 8.11
N ARG A 59 -26.34 -1.40 7.98
CA ARG A 59 -26.05 -0.23 7.14
C ARG A 59 -24.79 0.54 7.55
N GLU A 60 -24.47 0.62 8.84
CA GLU A 60 -23.29 1.34 9.34
C GLU A 60 -22.01 0.65 8.87
N VAL A 61 -21.92 -0.68 9.06
CA VAL A 61 -20.75 -1.49 8.65
C VAL A 61 -20.63 -1.57 7.15
N ARG A 62 -21.75 -1.80 6.44
CA ARG A 62 -21.74 -1.85 4.96
C ARG A 62 -21.27 -0.54 4.33
N ARG A 63 -21.59 0.60 4.95
CA ARG A 63 -21.16 1.92 4.50
C ARG A 63 -19.66 2.11 4.72
N LEU A 64 -19.16 1.84 5.93
CA LEU A 64 -17.73 1.87 6.21
C LEU A 64 -16.94 1.00 5.23
N ALA A 65 -17.38 -0.25 5.03
CA ALA A 65 -16.75 -1.17 4.10
C ALA A 65 -16.76 -0.68 2.65
N TYR A 66 -17.84 -0.01 2.22
CA TYR A 66 -17.87 0.62 0.90
C TYR A 66 -16.85 1.75 0.78
N ASP A 67 -16.81 2.66 1.76
CA ASP A 67 -15.94 3.83 1.76
C ASP A 67 -14.44 3.40 1.76
N ILE A 68 -14.08 2.39 2.58
CA ILE A 68 -12.74 1.78 2.59
C ILE A 68 -12.42 1.13 1.25
N ALA A 69 -13.33 0.30 0.71
CA ALA A 69 -13.09 -0.40 -0.55
C ALA A 69 -12.88 0.57 -1.72
N GLN A 70 -13.67 1.66 -1.80
CA GLN A 70 -13.50 2.66 -2.85
C GLN A 70 -12.17 3.41 -2.72
N THR A 71 -11.87 3.87 -1.51
CA THR A 71 -10.65 4.64 -1.26
C THR A 71 -9.41 3.80 -1.53
N GLN A 72 -9.32 2.61 -0.95
CA GLN A 72 -8.13 1.77 -1.08
C GLN A 72 -7.98 1.16 -2.48
N ALA A 73 -9.08 0.82 -3.18
CA ALA A 73 -8.99 0.40 -4.58
C ALA A 73 -8.45 1.53 -5.50
N ASN A 74 -8.90 2.77 -5.27
CA ASN A 74 -8.40 3.93 -6.02
C ASN A 74 -6.91 4.19 -5.74
N GLN A 75 -6.50 4.19 -4.47
CA GLN A 75 -5.10 4.38 -4.07
C GLN A 75 -4.20 3.26 -4.62
N ARG A 76 -4.66 2.00 -4.55
CA ARG A 76 -3.99 0.86 -5.20
C ARG A 76 -3.79 1.10 -6.70
N GLY A 77 -4.82 1.59 -7.39
CA GLY A 77 -4.74 1.94 -8.80
C GLY A 77 -3.69 3.02 -9.09
N MET A 78 -3.60 4.05 -8.25
CA MET A 78 -2.57 5.09 -8.37
C MET A 78 -1.16 4.51 -8.25
N MET A 79 -0.86 3.75 -7.19
CA MET A 79 0.47 3.17 -6.95
C MET A 79 0.88 2.20 -8.07
N LEU A 80 -0.03 1.34 -8.53
CA LEU A 80 0.23 0.45 -9.67
C LEU A 80 0.43 1.23 -10.98
N GLY A 81 -0.29 2.33 -11.17
CA GLY A 81 -0.13 3.21 -12.31
C GLY A 81 1.20 3.97 -12.30
N TRP A 82 1.69 4.35 -11.11
CA TRP A 82 3.02 4.95 -10.95
C TRP A 82 4.12 3.95 -11.28
N LEU A 83 4.03 2.72 -10.77
CA LEU A 83 4.96 1.65 -11.14
C LEU A 83 5.01 1.43 -12.66
N ASP A 84 3.87 1.46 -13.34
CA ASP A 84 3.82 1.38 -14.81
C ASP A 84 4.47 2.58 -15.49
N LEU A 85 4.18 3.80 -15.01
CA LEU A 85 4.77 5.03 -15.54
C LEU A 85 6.29 5.04 -15.38
N TRP A 86 6.79 4.51 -14.27
CA TRP A 86 8.21 4.34 -13.97
C TRP A 86 8.84 3.13 -14.65
N GLN A 87 8.06 2.34 -15.39
CA GLN A 87 8.49 1.09 -16.03
C GLN A 87 9.11 0.08 -15.04
N LEU A 88 8.61 0.08 -13.80
CA LEU A 88 9.04 -0.83 -12.76
C LEU A 88 8.09 -2.02 -12.66
N PRO A 89 8.60 -3.23 -12.38
CA PRO A 89 7.74 -4.39 -12.18
C PRO A 89 6.85 -4.20 -10.96
N LYS A 90 5.60 -4.65 -11.03
CA LYS A 90 4.62 -4.60 -9.91
C LYS A 90 4.88 -5.65 -8.83
N VAL A 91 5.77 -6.60 -9.09
CA VAL A 91 6.17 -7.67 -8.17
C VAL A 91 7.69 -7.58 -8.02
N SER A 92 8.17 -7.68 -6.79
CA SER A 92 9.60 -7.74 -6.50
C SER A 92 10.05 -9.18 -6.23
N ALA A 93 11.33 -9.46 -6.47
CA ALA A 93 11.98 -10.67 -5.96
C ALA A 93 12.39 -10.51 -4.49
N GLU A 94 12.52 -9.26 -4.02
CA GLU A 94 12.80 -8.95 -2.62
C GLU A 94 11.59 -9.27 -1.73
N PRO A 95 11.81 -9.72 -0.49
CA PRO A 95 10.75 -9.85 0.50
C PRO A 95 9.96 -8.54 0.67
N PRO A 96 8.66 -8.61 0.98
CA PRO A 96 7.90 -7.45 1.41
C PRO A 96 8.60 -6.72 2.55
N MET A 97 8.47 -5.41 2.60
CA MET A 97 9.06 -4.51 3.59
C MET A 97 10.59 -4.37 3.54
N SER A 98 11.29 -4.95 2.55
CA SER A 98 12.74 -4.74 2.37
C SER A 98 13.13 -3.26 2.23
N TRP A 99 12.27 -2.44 1.60
CA TRP A 99 12.47 -0.99 1.45
C TRP A 99 12.43 -0.21 2.78
N MET A 100 11.89 -0.81 3.85
CA MET A 100 11.93 -0.32 5.22
C MET A 100 13.04 -0.96 6.08
N ASP A 101 13.96 -1.73 5.48
CA ASP A 101 14.94 -2.58 6.19
C ASP A 101 14.30 -3.68 7.05
N MET A 102 13.09 -4.10 6.70
CA MET A 102 12.27 -5.03 7.48
C MET A 102 12.01 -6.37 6.77
N GLY A 103 12.61 -6.61 5.60
CA GLY A 103 12.40 -7.83 4.80
C GLY A 103 12.86 -9.13 5.47
N GLY A 104 13.71 -9.04 6.50
CA GLY A 104 14.14 -10.19 7.31
C GLY A 104 13.30 -10.42 8.57
N MET A 105 12.33 -9.55 8.88
CA MET A 105 11.41 -9.78 9.99
C MET A 105 10.48 -10.93 9.63
N ALA A 106 10.09 -11.73 10.63
CA ALA A 106 9.15 -12.82 10.41
C ALA A 106 7.85 -12.24 9.83
N SER A 107 7.57 -12.57 8.57
CA SER A 107 6.23 -12.36 8.00
C SER A 107 5.20 -13.05 8.90
N GLY A 108 4.02 -12.48 8.99
CA GLY A 108 2.91 -13.09 9.72
C GLY A 108 2.70 -14.53 9.25
N LYS A 109 2.45 -15.42 10.22
CA LYS A 109 2.15 -16.83 9.92
C LYS A 109 0.89 -16.90 9.06
N ASP A 110 0.77 -17.96 8.26
CA ASP A 110 -0.47 -18.27 7.53
C ASP A 110 -0.90 -17.20 6.51
N GLY A 111 0.05 -16.71 5.70
CA GLY A 111 -0.24 -15.86 4.53
C GLY A 111 -0.31 -14.34 4.81
N ALA A 112 -0.14 -13.90 6.05
CA ALA A 112 -0.07 -12.47 6.39
C ALA A 112 1.35 -11.92 6.11
N LEU A 113 1.59 -11.38 4.92
CA LEU A 113 2.94 -11.02 4.46
C LEU A 113 3.52 -9.75 5.08
N MET A 114 2.66 -8.83 5.53
CA MET A 114 3.02 -7.49 5.98
C MET A 114 2.33 -7.16 7.31
N PRO A 115 2.80 -6.13 8.05
CA PRO A 115 2.18 -5.70 9.30
C PRO A 115 0.67 -5.49 9.17
N GLY A 116 -0.09 -6.00 10.13
CA GLY A 116 -1.55 -5.82 10.22
C GLY A 116 -2.38 -6.67 9.25
N MET A 117 -1.78 -7.31 8.23
CA MET A 117 -2.54 -8.17 7.32
C MET A 117 -3.25 -9.31 8.07
N ALA A 118 -4.49 -9.59 7.67
CA ALA A 118 -5.22 -10.75 8.12
C ALA A 118 -4.57 -12.03 7.56
N THR A 119 -4.56 -13.11 8.35
CA THR A 119 -4.12 -14.42 7.88
C THR A 119 -5.17 -15.07 6.98
N ASN A 120 -4.78 -16.10 6.22
CA ASN A 120 -5.72 -16.90 5.42
C ASN A 120 -6.83 -17.51 6.29
N THR A 121 -6.49 -17.98 7.49
CA THR A 121 -7.48 -18.49 8.44
C THR A 121 -8.48 -17.41 8.87
N GLN A 122 -8.02 -16.19 9.12
CA GLN A 122 -8.89 -15.06 9.48
C GLN A 122 -9.78 -14.63 8.32
N MET A 123 -9.25 -14.59 7.09
CA MET A 123 -10.04 -14.33 5.88
C MET A 123 -11.13 -15.38 5.68
N ALA A 124 -10.79 -16.67 5.82
CA ALA A 124 -11.76 -17.75 5.72
C ALA A 124 -12.80 -17.75 6.86
N ALA A 125 -12.44 -17.21 8.03
CA ALA A 125 -13.40 -17.01 9.13
C ALA A 125 -14.34 -15.85 8.83
N LEU A 126 -13.85 -14.76 8.22
CA LEU A 126 -14.67 -13.62 7.83
C LEU A 126 -15.68 -13.99 6.73
N ASP A 127 -15.24 -14.74 5.72
CA ASP A 127 -16.09 -15.26 4.64
C ASP A 127 -17.29 -16.07 5.15
N LYS A 128 -17.10 -16.82 6.25
CA LYS A 128 -18.15 -17.66 6.84
C LYS A 128 -18.97 -16.98 7.92
N ALA A 129 -18.57 -15.80 8.36
CA ALA A 129 -19.22 -15.11 9.46
C ALA A 129 -20.47 -14.38 8.96
N GLU A 130 -21.52 -14.37 9.77
CA GLU A 130 -22.78 -13.69 9.45
C GLU A 130 -23.23 -12.71 10.56
N GLY A 131 -24.01 -11.72 10.15
CA GLY A 131 -24.61 -10.70 10.99
C GLY A 131 -23.60 -10.04 11.92
N LYS A 132 -23.96 -9.96 13.20
CA LYS A 132 -23.14 -9.28 14.23
C LYS A 132 -21.75 -9.91 14.39
N GLN A 133 -21.58 -11.21 14.13
CA GLN A 133 -20.27 -11.86 14.22
C GLN A 133 -19.35 -11.39 13.09
N ALA A 134 -19.86 -11.33 11.86
CA ALA A 134 -19.15 -10.78 10.71
C ALA A 134 -18.71 -9.33 10.97
N GLU A 135 -19.63 -8.52 11.50
CA GLU A 135 -19.37 -7.12 11.81
C GLU A 135 -18.22 -6.95 12.82
N ILE A 136 -18.24 -7.69 13.93
CA ILE A 136 -17.18 -7.61 14.95
C ILE A 136 -15.85 -8.11 14.40
N LEU A 137 -15.86 -9.22 13.65
CA LEU A 137 -14.64 -9.78 13.08
C LEU A 137 -14.02 -8.83 12.06
N TYR A 138 -14.81 -8.30 11.12
CA TYR A 138 -14.36 -7.30 10.16
C TYR A 138 -13.75 -6.07 10.84
N LEU A 139 -14.45 -5.48 11.82
CA LEU A 139 -13.96 -4.28 12.50
C LEU A 139 -12.65 -4.53 13.25
N ARG A 140 -12.45 -5.73 13.81
CA ARG A 140 -11.19 -6.12 14.45
C ARG A 140 -10.06 -6.28 13.44
N LEU A 141 -10.30 -7.06 12.38
CA LEU A 141 -9.30 -7.31 11.34
C LEU A 141 -8.90 -6.01 10.66
N MET A 142 -9.87 -5.19 10.27
CA MET A 142 -9.61 -3.91 9.62
C MET A 142 -8.93 -2.90 10.56
N THR A 143 -9.17 -2.96 11.87
CA THR A 143 -8.41 -2.15 12.84
C THR A 143 -6.93 -2.52 12.86
N GLU A 144 -6.60 -3.81 12.94
CA GLU A 144 -5.19 -4.25 12.89
C GLU A 144 -4.55 -3.98 11.52
N HIS A 145 -5.32 -4.18 10.46
CA HIS A 145 -4.92 -3.87 9.09
C HIS A 145 -4.53 -2.39 8.96
N HIS A 146 -5.39 -1.48 9.42
CA HIS A 146 -5.10 -0.04 9.39
C HIS A 146 -3.91 0.35 10.24
N LYS A 147 -3.69 -0.26 11.42
CA LYS A 147 -2.48 -0.01 12.21
C LYS A 147 -1.21 -0.36 11.41
N GLY A 148 -1.23 -1.50 10.72
CA GLY A 148 -0.16 -1.90 9.81
C GLY A 148 0.01 -0.94 8.65
N GLY A 149 -1.09 -0.54 8.02
CA GLY A 149 -1.10 0.43 6.92
C GLY A 149 -0.56 1.81 7.33
N VAL A 150 -0.89 2.29 8.53
CA VAL A 150 -0.33 3.53 9.09
C VAL A 150 1.19 3.40 9.26
N HIS A 151 1.68 2.31 9.85
CA HIS A 151 3.11 2.07 10.01
C HIS A 151 3.87 2.08 8.67
N MET A 152 3.31 1.43 7.64
CA MET A 152 3.88 1.44 6.30
C MET A 152 3.85 2.84 5.67
N ALA A 153 2.74 3.58 5.83
CA ALA A 153 2.60 4.91 5.28
C ALA A 153 3.56 5.92 5.94
N GLU A 154 3.73 5.86 7.26
CA GLU A 154 4.76 6.63 7.98
C GLU A 154 6.16 6.32 7.45
N GLY A 155 6.46 5.05 7.18
CA GLY A 155 7.71 4.65 6.54
C GLY A 155 7.96 5.32 5.19
N CYS A 156 6.92 5.48 4.36
CA CYS A 156 7.04 6.20 3.09
C CYS A 156 7.15 7.71 3.28
N VAL A 157 6.41 8.32 4.22
CA VAL A 157 6.56 9.75 4.53
C VAL A 157 8.03 10.07 4.85
N ASP A 158 8.70 9.19 5.59
CA ASP A 158 10.11 9.34 5.96
C ASP A 158 11.08 9.04 4.81
N ARG A 159 10.84 7.98 4.03
CA ARG A 159 11.84 7.40 3.11
C ARG A 159 11.59 7.66 1.62
N CYS A 160 10.35 7.86 1.19
CA CYS A 160 10.02 8.09 -0.21
C CYS A 160 10.54 9.46 -0.67
N GLU A 161 10.88 9.57 -1.95
CA GLU A 161 11.42 10.79 -2.57
C GLU A 161 10.43 11.43 -3.55
N VAL A 162 9.44 10.68 -4.05
CA VAL A 162 8.41 11.19 -4.95
C VAL A 162 7.34 11.93 -4.16
N ASP A 163 7.36 13.25 -4.28
CA ASP A 163 6.46 14.20 -3.63
C ASP A 163 4.97 13.82 -3.64
N VAL A 164 4.44 13.32 -4.77
CA VAL A 164 3.01 12.93 -4.86
C VAL A 164 2.72 11.65 -4.08
N GLU A 165 3.65 10.71 -4.03
CA GLU A 165 3.54 9.48 -3.26
C GLU A 165 3.66 9.75 -1.76
N LYS A 166 4.61 10.61 -1.35
CA LYS A 166 4.70 11.08 0.04
C LYS A 166 3.41 11.73 0.54
N ARG A 167 2.81 12.61 -0.28
CA ARG A 167 1.53 13.26 0.06
C ARG A 167 0.40 12.25 0.16
N LEU A 168 0.39 11.25 -0.72
CA LEU A 168 -0.58 10.16 -0.65
C LEU A 168 -0.41 9.38 0.67
N ALA A 169 0.81 9.00 1.02
CA ALA A 169 1.12 8.28 2.26
C ALA A 169 0.70 9.09 3.50
N GLN A 170 1.01 10.39 3.56
CA GLN A 170 0.56 11.26 4.64
C GLN A 170 -0.98 11.29 4.76
N GLY A 171 -1.69 11.37 3.63
CA GLY A 171 -3.15 11.28 3.62
C GLY A 171 -3.68 9.93 4.13
N MET A 172 -2.98 8.82 3.82
CA MET A 172 -3.32 7.49 4.35
C MET A 172 -3.14 7.41 5.87
N VAL A 173 -2.10 8.03 6.44
CA VAL A 173 -1.89 8.09 7.90
C VAL A 173 -3.10 8.74 8.56
N GLU A 174 -3.49 9.92 8.08
CA GLU A 174 -4.59 10.69 8.65
C GLU A 174 -5.94 9.96 8.54
N SER A 175 -6.26 9.44 7.34
CA SER A 175 -7.53 8.76 7.11
C SER A 175 -7.64 7.46 7.91
N GLN A 176 -6.59 6.64 7.91
CA GLN A 176 -6.62 5.34 8.60
C GLN A 176 -6.64 5.52 10.12
N GLN A 177 -5.97 6.52 10.68
CA GLN A 177 -6.07 6.86 12.11
C GLN A 177 -7.50 7.27 12.49
N SER A 178 -8.18 8.07 11.65
CA SER A 178 -9.58 8.44 11.87
C SER A 178 -10.51 7.22 11.79
N GLU A 179 -10.29 6.32 10.82
CA GLU A 179 -11.07 5.10 10.66
C GLU A 179 -10.86 4.10 11.80
N ILE A 180 -9.65 3.99 12.34
CA ILE A 180 -9.37 3.19 13.56
C ILE A 180 -10.23 3.65 14.73
N GLN A 181 -10.32 4.97 14.94
CA GLN A 181 -11.14 5.54 16.03
C GLN A 181 -12.62 5.20 15.81
N LEU A 182 -13.14 5.40 14.59
CA LEU A 182 -14.51 5.05 14.23
C LEU A 182 -14.80 3.56 14.47
N MET A 183 -13.92 2.67 14.03
CA MET A 183 -14.08 1.23 14.21
C MET A 183 -14.08 0.82 15.69
N ALA A 184 -13.24 1.46 16.51
CA ALA A 184 -13.25 1.25 17.96
C ALA A 184 -14.60 1.63 18.59
N GLU A 185 -15.22 2.72 18.16
CA GLU A 185 -16.56 3.09 18.61
C GLU A 185 -17.63 2.11 18.12
N MET A 186 -17.55 1.68 16.86
CA MET A 186 -18.47 0.71 16.27
C MET A 186 -18.40 -0.65 16.97
N LEU A 187 -17.20 -1.09 17.37
CA LEU A 187 -16.99 -2.28 18.20
C LEU A 187 -17.64 -2.13 19.57
N ARG A 188 -17.44 -0.98 20.25
CA ARG A 188 -18.05 -0.71 21.57
C ARG A 188 -19.57 -0.74 21.51
N LYS A 189 -20.19 -0.15 20.49
CA LYS A 189 -21.65 -0.21 20.25
C LYS A 189 -22.15 -1.66 20.08
N ARG A 190 -21.28 -2.58 19.66
CA ARG A 190 -21.57 -4.00 19.47
C ARG A 190 -21.23 -4.86 20.70
N GLY A 191 -20.76 -4.25 21.79
CA GLY A 191 -20.33 -4.98 23.00
C GLY A 191 -18.99 -5.70 22.82
N ALA A 192 -18.16 -5.24 21.88
CA ALA A 192 -16.84 -5.76 21.60
C ALA A 192 -15.77 -4.66 21.76
N LYS A 193 -14.51 -5.07 21.71
CA LYS A 193 -13.34 -4.18 21.68
C LYS A 193 -12.37 -4.66 20.61
N ALA A 194 -11.51 -3.74 20.14
CA ALA A 194 -10.34 -4.08 19.35
C ALA A 194 -9.43 -5.00 20.16
N GLU A 195 -8.67 -5.84 19.47
CA GLU A 195 -7.60 -6.61 20.11
C GLU A 195 -6.39 -5.68 20.31
N GLY A 196 -5.63 -5.96 21.37
CA GLY A 196 -4.54 -5.10 21.84
C GLY A 196 -3.23 -5.48 21.19
#